data_AF-A0A849WFX2-F1
#
_entry.id   AF-A0A849WFX2-F1
#
_cell.length_a   1.000
_cell.length_b   1.000
_cell.length_c   1.000
_cell.angle_alpha   90.00
_cell.angle_beta   90.00
_cell.angle_gamma   90.00
#
_symmetry.space_group_name_H-M   'P 1'
#
loop_
_entity.id
_entity.type
_entity.pdbx_description
1 polymer ?
#
loop_
_entity_poly.entity_id
_entity_poly.type
_entity_poly.pdbx_seq_one_letter_code
_entity_poly.pdbx_strand_id
1 'polypeptide(L)'
;MKYLQNFLSKLSTLLLVCLLFFIIFLQNKDISSFFQKKAAFLAPVALSDVQKIFPKAASFQISQASQEWGKVLGSSGEEIGKVVNTSPHTDSIEGYGGPVPFLIGMDLQGKIAGMLLLLNAESESFVEQLEQKKFFQNWNGLTPEEALEKKIDTVTGATITSSATIRVMQQRLSMIVGKQAPATQINLYKLIRNILAILVILFAYLSFLFPQKTNKYRTWLLISLVLVLGFLNGYSISSHLTFRWILSGIHFAARPILVIIVFLALFVHIFTNKQFYCSHVCPYGAAQELAGKIIPKKPAMPAFLKQAANHSRKIVFGMLAMLLLIGYSFDLTYIEPFSAFLYEYASWSVIALAVVFLLVSLCYPRFWCRYLCPTGQLLEVFCKVPKKEESKESKEKKSMKWESIINFLLILVIIIILIKPHLPVVSGNAASGSDALSVIHSRKSVRKYVVDKPVSKEDITTLLKAGMAAPTAADKRPWAFVVVTEREKLNALADGLPYGKMLKEAGVAIVVCGVPERMLPGKEADFWVQDCAAATQNILLAAEAIKLGAVWIGCYPLEERLPNIRKILGIPEAMIPLNVISIGHPIGIEKPKNKYDEKNIHWNQWQKQ
;
A
#
# COMPACT_ATOMS: atom_id res chain seq x y z
N MET A 1 -36.12 23.35 10.63
CA MET A 1 -35.48 23.47 11.97
C MET A 1 -35.05 22.13 12.58
N LYS A 2 -35.94 21.16 12.84
CA LYS A 2 -35.59 19.88 13.51
C LYS A 2 -34.49 19.06 12.82
N TYR A 3 -34.52 19.00 11.48
CA TYR A 3 -33.48 18.30 10.70
C TYR A 3 -32.12 19.01 10.70
N LEU A 4 -32.13 20.34 10.70
CA LEU A 4 -30.90 21.15 10.77
C LEU A 4 -30.23 21.04 12.14
N GLN A 5 -31.01 21.01 13.23
CA GLN A 5 -30.49 20.72 14.58
C GLN A 5 -29.93 19.29 14.70
N ASN A 6 -30.57 18.30 14.06
CA ASN A 6 -30.01 16.93 13.99
C ASN A 6 -28.70 16.87 13.22
N PHE A 7 -28.55 17.62 12.13
CA PHE A 7 -27.29 17.70 11.39
C PHE A 7 -26.18 18.39 12.21
N LEU A 8 -26.48 19.56 12.80
CA LEU A 8 -25.53 20.33 13.61
C LEU A 8 -25.05 19.57 14.85
N SER A 9 -25.93 18.83 15.52
CA SER A 9 -25.57 18.01 16.69
C SER A 9 -24.65 16.83 16.36
N LYS A 10 -24.58 16.42 15.08
CA LYS A 10 -23.70 15.34 14.59
C LYS A 10 -22.41 15.85 13.95
N LEU A 11 -22.31 17.16 13.71
CA LEU A 11 -21.19 17.78 13.01
C LEU A 11 -19.85 17.51 13.71
N SER A 12 -19.81 17.51 15.05
CA SER A 12 -18.60 17.22 15.81
C SER A 12 -18.11 15.78 15.63
N THR A 13 -19.02 14.80 15.60
CA THR A 13 -18.68 13.39 15.37
C THR A 13 -18.28 13.17 13.91
N LEU A 14 -18.94 13.86 12.97
CA LEU A 14 -18.57 13.86 11.56
C LEU A 14 -17.15 14.41 11.35
N LEU A 15 -16.85 15.55 11.98
CA LEU A 15 -15.52 16.17 11.96
C LEU A 15 -14.46 15.28 12.60
N LEU A 16 -14.77 14.57 13.69
CA LEU A 16 -13.85 13.63 14.33
C LEU A 16 -13.53 12.43 13.43
N VAL A 17 -14.54 11.85 12.77
CA VAL A 17 -14.35 10.75 11.82
C VAL A 17 -13.59 11.21 10.59
N CYS A 18 -13.93 12.38 10.05
CA CYS A 18 -13.19 13.01 8.95
C CYS A 18 -11.74 13.31 9.34
N LEU A 19 -11.48 13.79 10.56
CA LEU A 19 -10.14 14.04 11.08
C LEU A 19 -9.37 12.73 11.26
N LEU A 20 -9.99 11.68 11.76
CA LEU A 20 -9.38 10.35 11.89
C LEU A 20 -9.01 9.78 10.51
N PHE A 21 -9.90 9.87 9.54
CA PHE A 21 -9.59 9.48 8.16
C PHE A 21 -8.56 10.38 7.49
N PHE A 22 -8.57 11.69 7.79
CA PHE A 22 -7.55 12.62 7.32
C PHE A 22 -6.19 12.27 7.89
N ILE A 23 -6.08 11.97 9.19
CA ILE A 23 -4.83 11.53 9.82
C ILE A 23 -4.34 10.21 9.20
N ILE A 24 -5.23 9.23 8.99
CA ILE A 24 -4.84 7.96 8.34
C ILE A 24 -4.43 8.22 6.88
N PHE A 25 -5.06 9.17 6.20
CA PHE A 25 -4.65 9.62 4.87
C PHE A 25 -3.25 10.25 4.89
N LEU A 26 -2.98 11.16 5.83
CA LEU A 26 -1.67 11.78 6.05
C LEU A 26 -0.56 10.76 6.36
N GLN A 27 -0.90 9.70 7.10
CA GLN A 27 0.02 8.63 7.46
C GLN A 27 0.38 7.72 6.27
N ASN A 28 -0.57 7.51 5.33
CA ASN A 28 -0.40 6.57 4.22
C ASN A 28 0.07 7.22 2.91
N LYS A 29 -0.04 8.55 2.75
CA LYS A 29 0.46 9.28 1.58
C LYS A 29 0.91 10.70 1.91
N ASP A 30 1.93 11.15 1.17
CA ASP A 30 2.36 12.54 1.10
C ASP A 30 1.22 13.42 0.55
N ILE A 31 0.86 14.48 1.28
CA ILE A 31 -0.27 15.40 1.03
C ILE A 31 -0.24 15.98 -0.39
N SER A 32 0.96 16.10 -0.95
CA SER A 32 1.25 16.56 -2.31
C SER A 32 0.47 15.80 -3.38
N SER A 33 0.18 14.51 -3.17
CA SER A 33 -0.53 13.64 -4.13
C SER A 33 -2.04 13.88 -4.21
N PHE A 34 -2.65 14.50 -3.18
CA PHE A 34 -4.10 14.76 -3.11
C PHE A 34 -4.52 15.98 -3.93
N PHE A 35 -3.68 17.03 -3.92
CA PHE A 35 -3.98 18.30 -4.57
C PHE A 35 -3.45 18.40 -6.00
N GLN A 36 -2.65 17.44 -6.48
CA GLN A 36 -2.37 17.27 -7.92
C GLN A 36 -3.59 16.72 -8.66
N LYS A 37 -4.63 17.55 -8.76
CA LYS A 37 -5.69 17.37 -9.75
C LYS A 37 -5.07 17.31 -11.15
N LYS A 38 -5.52 16.33 -11.93
CA LYS A 38 -5.31 16.10 -13.39
C LYS A 38 -4.05 15.36 -13.86
N ALA A 39 -2.98 15.20 -13.08
CA ALA A 39 -1.76 14.53 -13.54
C ALA A 39 -1.50 13.14 -12.91
N ALA A 40 -2.29 12.74 -11.90
CA ALA A 40 -2.06 11.52 -11.12
C ALA A 40 -2.31 10.18 -11.85
N PHE A 41 -2.75 10.20 -13.11
CA PHE A 41 -2.94 8.99 -13.92
C PHE A 41 -1.91 8.81 -15.04
N LEU A 42 -0.92 9.70 -15.17
CA LEU A 42 0.32 9.34 -15.84
C LEU A 42 1.09 8.47 -14.85
N ALA A 43 0.84 7.16 -14.83
CA ALA A 43 1.74 6.24 -14.13
C ALA A 43 3.14 6.47 -14.74
N PRO A 44 4.09 7.06 -13.99
CA PRO A 44 5.38 7.38 -14.57
C PRO A 44 6.05 6.05 -14.90
N VAL A 45 6.27 5.82 -16.18
CA VAL A 45 6.97 4.63 -16.65
C VAL A 45 8.42 4.79 -16.23
N ALA A 46 8.88 3.98 -15.29
CA ALA A 46 10.28 3.97 -14.91
C ALA A 46 11.06 3.04 -15.87
N LEU A 47 12.38 3.26 -15.98
CA LEU A 47 13.24 2.34 -16.72
C LEU A 47 13.15 0.91 -16.15
N SER A 48 13.00 0.78 -14.83
CA SER A 48 12.78 -0.51 -14.16
C SER A 48 11.55 -1.26 -14.64
N ASP A 49 10.49 -0.53 -15.03
CA ASP A 49 9.26 -1.13 -15.55
C ASP A 49 9.48 -1.66 -16.97
N VAL A 50 10.18 -0.88 -17.80
CA VAL A 50 10.59 -1.32 -19.15
C VAL A 50 11.53 -2.52 -19.07
N GLN A 51 12.44 -2.54 -18.09
CA GLN A 51 13.40 -3.63 -17.89
C GLN A 51 12.76 -4.96 -17.50
N LYS A 52 11.57 -4.95 -16.86
CA LYS A 52 10.82 -6.18 -16.59
C LYS A 52 10.33 -6.86 -17.87
N ILE A 53 10.07 -6.10 -18.93
CA ILE A 53 9.70 -6.63 -20.25
C ILE A 53 10.94 -6.87 -21.12
N PHE A 54 11.90 -5.93 -21.08
CA PHE A 54 13.17 -5.98 -21.82
C PHE A 54 14.36 -5.94 -20.86
N PRO A 55 14.84 -7.09 -20.34
CA PRO A 55 15.93 -7.12 -19.36
C PRO A 55 17.22 -6.42 -19.81
N LYS A 56 17.43 -6.30 -21.12
CA LYS A 56 18.59 -5.63 -21.74
C LYS A 56 18.40 -4.12 -21.98
N ALA A 57 17.26 -3.54 -21.59
CA ALA A 57 16.99 -2.12 -21.78
C ALA A 57 17.92 -1.24 -20.92
N ALA A 58 18.68 -0.36 -21.57
CA ALA A 58 19.55 0.62 -20.93
C ALA A 58 18.92 2.02 -20.85
N SER A 59 18.05 2.35 -21.81
CA SER A 59 17.24 3.57 -21.79
C SER A 59 15.96 3.37 -22.61
N PHE A 60 15.00 4.27 -22.46
CA PHE A 60 13.82 4.31 -23.31
C PHE A 60 13.44 5.76 -23.59
N GLN A 61 12.88 6.02 -24.77
CA GLN A 61 12.44 7.35 -25.19
C GLN A 61 10.95 7.28 -25.52
N ILE A 62 10.09 7.84 -24.65
CA ILE A 62 8.66 7.98 -24.93
C ILE A 62 8.46 9.25 -25.74
N SER A 63 7.83 9.14 -26.91
CA SER A 63 7.36 10.31 -27.68
C SER A 63 6.33 11.07 -26.83
N GLN A 64 6.48 12.38 -26.69
CA GLN A 64 5.51 13.21 -25.96
C GLN A 64 4.12 13.23 -26.61
N ALA A 65 4.02 12.77 -27.87
CA ALA A 65 2.75 12.44 -28.49
C ALA A 65 2.26 11.09 -27.94
N SER A 66 1.25 11.13 -27.07
CA SER A 66 0.59 9.96 -26.44
C SER A 66 0.07 8.87 -27.40
N GLN A 67 0.22 9.04 -28.71
CA GLN A 67 -0.12 8.07 -29.76
C GLN A 67 1.06 7.21 -30.22
N GLU A 68 2.30 7.55 -29.87
CA GLU A 68 3.48 6.91 -30.45
C GLU A 68 4.24 6.07 -29.43
N TRP A 69 4.57 4.86 -29.88
CA TRP A 69 5.46 3.92 -29.22
C TRP A 69 6.73 4.60 -28.69
N GLY A 70 7.10 4.27 -27.45
CA GLY A 70 8.41 4.60 -26.92
C GLY A 70 9.46 3.60 -27.40
N LYS A 71 10.59 4.09 -27.91
CA LYS A 71 11.70 3.21 -28.32
C LYS A 71 12.44 2.71 -27.09
N VAL A 72 12.77 1.43 -27.08
CA VAL A 72 13.60 0.80 -26.05
C VAL A 72 14.99 0.58 -26.62
N LEU A 73 16.01 1.13 -25.95
CA LEU A 73 17.38 1.10 -26.40
C LEU A 73 18.23 0.22 -25.47
N GLY A 74 19.04 -0.65 -26.07
CA GLY A 74 20.06 -1.44 -25.38
C GLY A 74 21.30 -0.62 -25.02
N SER A 75 22.28 -1.29 -24.42
CA SER A 75 23.49 -0.63 -23.88
C SER A 75 24.41 -0.03 -24.93
N SER A 76 24.36 -0.51 -26.17
CA SER A 76 25.10 0.05 -27.31
C SER A 76 24.29 1.08 -28.11
N GLY A 77 23.09 1.45 -27.63
CA GLY A 77 22.19 2.38 -28.32
C GLY A 77 21.37 1.74 -29.45
N GLU A 78 21.44 0.43 -29.60
CA GLU A 78 20.63 -0.36 -30.52
C GLU A 78 19.16 -0.41 -30.07
N GLU A 79 18.22 -0.28 -31.02
CA GLU A 79 16.80 -0.50 -30.73
C GLU A 79 16.59 -1.98 -30.45
N ILE A 80 16.09 -2.33 -29.28
CA ILE A 80 15.79 -3.72 -28.87
C ILE A 80 14.29 -4.01 -28.85
N GLY A 81 13.46 -2.98 -28.99
CA GLY A 81 12.01 -3.10 -28.99
C GLY A 81 11.31 -1.76 -28.81
N LYS A 82 10.00 -1.83 -28.63
CA LYS A 82 9.12 -0.68 -28.43
C LYS A 82 8.20 -0.93 -27.24
N VAL A 83 7.81 0.12 -26.53
CA VAL A 83 6.82 0.06 -25.45
C VAL A 83 5.69 1.05 -25.68
N VAL A 84 4.49 0.70 -25.25
CA VAL A 84 3.34 1.59 -25.30
C VAL A 84 2.63 1.57 -23.95
N ASN A 85 2.33 2.77 -23.45
CA ASN A 85 1.49 2.95 -22.26
C ASN A 85 0.02 2.88 -22.67
N THR A 86 -0.81 2.18 -21.89
CA THR A 86 -2.26 2.13 -22.09
C THR A 86 -2.99 3.34 -21.51
N SER A 87 -2.41 3.98 -20.48
CA SER A 87 -2.91 5.24 -19.94
C SER A 87 -2.37 6.44 -20.74
N PRO A 88 -3.17 7.52 -20.93
CA PRO A 88 -4.52 7.74 -20.38
C PRO A 88 -5.66 7.23 -21.26
N HIS A 89 -5.35 6.66 -22.44
CA HIS A 89 -6.34 6.35 -23.48
C HIS A 89 -7.36 5.28 -23.13
N THR A 90 -7.06 4.49 -22.11
CA THR A 90 -7.90 3.37 -21.66
C THR A 90 -8.40 3.54 -20.21
N ASP A 91 -8.19 4.71 -19.61
CA ASP A 91 -8.55 4.98 -18.21
C ASP A 91 -10.06 4.93 -17.96
N SER A 92 -10.88 5.00 -19.01
CA SER A 92 -12.32 4.78 -18.96
C SER A 92 -12.73 3.31 -18.73
N ILE A 93 -11.79 2.36 -18.88
CA ILE A 93 -12.01 0.95 -18.61
C ILE A 93 -11.54 0.63 -17.19
N GLU A 94 -12.51 0.37 -16.31
CA GLU A 94 -12.24 0.11 -14.90
C GLU A 94 -12.35 -1.39 -14.54
N GLY A 95 -11.41 -1.84 -13.71
CA GLY A 95 -11.35 -3.13 -13.02
C GLY A 95 -12.06 -3.10 -11.66
N TYR A 96 -11.60 -3.90 -10.70
CA TYR A 96 -12.23 -3.96 -9.39
C TYR A 96 -11.96 -2.71 -8.54
N GLY A 97 -10.74 -2.18 -8.63
CA GLY A 97 -10.25 -1.08 -7.81
C GLY A 97 -10.23 0.27 -8.53
N GLY A 98 -10.27 0.27 -9.86
CA GLY A 98 -10.25 1.48 -10.68
C GLY A 98 -9.69 1.19 -12.08
N PRO A 99 -9.12 2.18 -12.78
CA PRO A 99 -8.43 1.94 -14.04
C PRO A 99 -7.28 0.93 -13.87
N VAL A 100 -7.03 0.15 -14.93
CA VAL A 100 -6.03 -0.93 -14.95
C VAL A 100 -4.91 -0.58 -15.94
N PRO A 101 -4.02 0.37 -15.61
CA PRO A 101 -2.96 0.81 -16.52
C PRO A 101 -1.87 -0.26 -16.64
N PHE A 102 -1.33 -0.45 -17.85
CA PHE A 102 -0.19 -1.33 -18.08
C PHE A 102 0.70 -0.83 -19.23
N LEU A 103 1.90 -1.38 -19.28
CA LEU A 103 2.81 -1.27 -20.42
C LEU A 103 2.68 -2.51 -21.30
N ILE A 104 2.66 -2.31 -22.61
CA ILE A 104 2.79 -3.38 -23.60
C ILE A 104 4.15 -3.18 -24.27
N GLY A 105 5.01 -4.20 -24.24
CA GLY A 105 6.27 -4.21 -24.98
C GLY A 105 6.16 -5.06 -26.26
N MET A 106 6.75 -4.57 -27.34
CA MET A 106 6.90 -5.27 -28.61
C MET A 106 8.37 -5.45 -28.98
N ASP A 107 8.70 -6.63 -29.47
CA ASP A 107 10.01 -6.90 -30.07
C ASP A 107 10.18 -6.20 -31.43
N LEU A 108 11.36 -6.37 -32.03
CA LEU A 108 11.71 -5.80 -33.32
C LEU A 108 10.91 -6.40 -34.50
N GLN A 109 10.32 -7.58 -34.28
CA GLN A 109 9.47 -8.27 -35.24
C GLN A 109 8.01 -7.82 -35.14
N GLY A 110 7.68 -6.91 -34.22
CA GLY A 110 6.33 -6.41 -34.00
C GLY A 110 5.44 -7.37 -33.21
N LYS A 111 6.02 -8.35 -32.51
CA LYS A 111 5.29 -9.28 -31.64
C LYS A 111 5.35 -8.79 -30.19
N ILE A 112 4.32 -9.09 -29.42
CA ILE A 112 4.24 -8.69 -28.02
C ILE A 112 5.29 -9.49 -27.22
N ALA A 113 6.30 -8.80 -26.72
CA ALA A 113 7.36 -9.39 -25.88
C ALA A 113 6.87 -9.63 -24.45
N GLY A 114 5.94 -8.80 -23.98
CA GLY A 114 5.34 -8.93 -22.66
C GLY A 114 4.49 -7.72 -22.30
N MET A 115 3.79 -7.85 -21.17
CA MET A 115 3.02 -6.77 -20.59
C MET A 115 3.29 -6.66 -19.10
N LEU A 116 3.23 -5.43 -18.57
CA LEU A 116 3.48 -5.15 -17.17
C LEU A 116 2.38 -4.25 -16.62
N LEU A 117 1.69 -4.72 -15.57
CA LEU A 117 0.74 -3.91 -14.84
C LEU A 117 1.45 -2.75 -14.13
N LEU A 118 1.03 -1.51 -14.43
CA LEU A 118 1.57 -0.30 -13.81
C LEU A 118 0.90 -0.05 -12.46
N LEU A 119 1.33 1.00 -11.74
CA LEU A 119 0.71 1.40 -10.48
C LEU A 119 -0.80 1.56 -10.65
N ASN A 120 -1.58 0.82 -9.85
CA ASN A 120 -3.01 0.71 -9.99
C ASN A 120 -3.70 0.56 -8.62
N ALA A 121 -5.03 0.58 -8.61
CA ALA A 121 -5.83 0.51 -7.40
C ALA A 121 -6.48 -0.88 -7.17
N GLU A 122 -6.13 -1.90 -7.96
CA GLU A 122 -6.68 -3.25 -7.83
C GLU A 122 -6.30 -3.89 -6.48
N SER A 123 -7.09 -4.86 -6.04
CA SER A 123 -6.76 -5.64 -4.86
C SER A 123 -5.54 -6.52 -5.13
N GLU A 124 -4.56 -6.52 -4.23
CA GLU A 124 -3.31 -7.30 -4.37
C GLU A 124 -3.60 -8.78 -4.62
N SER A 125 -4.55 -9.35 -3.87
CA SER A 125 -4.99 -10.74 -4.06
C SER A 125 -5.52 -11.05 -5.47
N PHE A 126 -6.10 -10.08 -6.17
CA PHE A 126 -6.52 -10.27 -7.56
C PHE A 126 -5.34 -10.21 -8.52
N VAL A 127 -4.40 -9.29 -8.31
CA VAL A 127 -3.18 -9.19 -9.12
C VAL A 127 -2.34 -10.46 -8.98
N GLU A 128 -2.11 -10.94 -7.76
CA GLU A 128 -1.39 -12.18 -7.48
C GLU A 128 -2.02 -13.38 -8.18
N GLN A 129 -3.36 -13.47 -8.22
CA GLN A 129 -4.04 -14.55 -8.92
C GLN A 129 -3.84 -14.50 -10.45
N LEU A 130 -3.82 -13.29 -11.04
CA LEU A 130 -3.51 -13.11 -12.45
C LEU A 130 -2.07 -13.54 -12.76
N GLU A 131 -1.13 -13.19 -11.89
CA GLU A 131 0.28 -13.57 -12.02
C GLU A 131 0.49 -15.08 -11.85
N GLN A 132 -0.10 -15.69 -10.82
CA GLN A 132 -0.03 -17.14 -10.58
C GLN A 132 -0.57 -17.94 -11.76
N LYS A 133 -1.66 -17.48 -12.38
CA LYS A 133 -2.24 -18.12 -13.58
C LYS A 133 -1.57 -17.70 -14.88
N LYS A 134 -0.47 -16.95 -14.82
CA LYS A 134 0.29 -16.46 -15.99
C LYS A 134 -0.60 -15.71 -16.99
N PHE A 135 -1.65 -15.03 -16.51
CA PHE A 135 -2.68 -14.43 -17.34
C PHE A 135 -2.13 -13.43 -18.35
N PHE A 136 -1.17 -12.60 -17.92
CA PHE A 136 -0.50 -11.61 -18.75
C PHE A 136 0.34 -12.22 -19.89
N GLN A 137 0.75 -13.48 -19.77
CA GLN A 137 1.56 -14.17 -20.78
C GLN A 137 0.73 -14.67 -21.97
N ASN A 138 -0.62 -14.61 -21.89
CA ASN A 138 -1.49 -15.05 -22.97
C ASN A 138 -1.26 -14.30 -24.28
N TRP A 139 -0.71 -13.08 -24.24
CA TRP A 139 -0.45 -12.27 -25.42
C TRP A 139 0.99 -12.40 -25.96
N ASN A 140 1.89 -13.06 -25.23
CA ASN A 140 3.30 -13.12 -25.60
C ASN A 140 3.50 -13.85 -26.93
N GLY A 141 4.32 -13.28 -27.81
CA GLY A 141 4.68 -13.83 -29.12
C GLY A 141 3.65 -13.62 -30.23
N LEU A 142 2.52 -12.94 -29.95
CA LEU A 142 1.49 -12.62 -30.94
C LEU A 142 1.73 -11.23 -31.54
N THR A 143 1.35 -11.04 -32.80
CA THR A 143 1.24 -9.67 -33.35
C THR A 143 0.00 -8.96 -32.77
N PRO A 144 -0.07 -7.62 -32.82
CA PRO A 144 -1.27 -6.87 -32.43
C PRO A 144 -2.57 -7.36 -33.08
N GLU A 145 -2.52 -7.79 -34.34
CA GLU A 145 -3.65 -8.34 -35.08
C GLU A 145 -4.08 -9.70 -34.53
N GLU A 146 -3.14 -10.62 -34.36
CA GLU A 146 -3.40 -11.96 -33.78
C GLU A 146 -3.92 -11.84 -32.34
N ALA A 147 -3.35 -10.91 -31.58
CA ALA A 147 -3.73 -10.62 -30.20
C ALA A 147 -5.16 -10.06 -30.06
N LEU A 148 -5.65 -9.33 -31.08
CA LEU A 148 -7.04 -8.84 -31.13
C LEU A 148 -8.05 -9.97 -31.41
N GLU A 149 -7.66 -10.98 -32.18
CA GLU A 149 -8.53 -12.10 -32.55
C GLU A 149 -8.51 -13.22 -31.50
N LYS A 150 -7.48 -13.27 -30.66
CA LYS A 150 -7.36 -14.27 -29.59
C LYS A 150 -8.44 -14.11 -28.53
N LYS A 151 -9.27 -15.14 -28.37
CA LYS A 151 -10.20 -15.27 -27.25
C LYS A 151 -9.42 -15.69 -26.00
N ILE A 152 -9.50 -14.86 -24.96
CA ILE A 152 -8.86 -15.12 -23.67
C ILE A 152 -9.96 -15.20 -22.62
N ASP A 153 -9.96 -16.30 -21.88
CA ASP A 153 -10.89 -16.50 -20.79
C ASP A 153 -10.53 -15.62 -19.59
N THR A 154 -11.56 -15.11 -18.93
CA THR A 154 -11.39 -14.38 -17.67
C THR A 154 -10.90 -15.33 -16.57
N VAL A 155 -10.11 -14.80 -15.65
CA VAL A 155 -9.59 -15.57 -14.53
C VAL A 155 -10.64 -15.66 -13.42
N THR A 156 -11.15 -16.88 -13.16
CA THR A 156 -11.89 -17.18 -11.93
C THR A 156 -11.02 -16.78 -10.74
N GLY A 157 -11.55 -15.98 -9.83
CA GLY A 157 -10.75 -15.31 -8.79
C GLY A 157 -10.64 -13.80 -8.98
N ALA A 158 -10.55 -13.36 -10.23
CA ALA A 158 -10.24 -11.98 -10.60
C ALA A 158 -10.97 -11.56 -11.90
N THR A 159 -12.21 -12.00 -12.13
CA THR A 159 -12.91 -11.82 -13.42
C THR A 159 -13.11 -10.35 -13.78
N ILE A 160 -13.40 -9.48 -12.80
CA ILE A 160 -13.62 -8.06 -13.06
C ILE A 160 -12.31 -7.41 -13.54
N THR A 161 -11.22 -7.67 -12.81
CA THR A 161 -9.88 -7.18 -13.15
C THR A 161 -9.41 -7.77 -14.47
N SER A 162 -9.46 -9.09 -14.66
CA SER A 162 -9.04 -9.75 -15.92
C SER A 162 -9.88 -9.32 -17.12
N SER A 163 -11.21 -9.17 -16.96
CA SER A 163 -12.09 -8.65 -18.01
C SER A 163 -11.77 -7.20 -18.35
N ALA A 164 -11.43 -6.36 -17.36
CA ALA A 164 -10.96 -5.01 -17.62
C ALA A 164 -9.63 -5.03 -18.39
N THR A 165 -8.66 -5.84 -17.97
CA THR A 165 -7.37 -6.00 -18.67
C THR A 165 -7.55 -6.43 -20.13
N ILE A 166 -8.43 -7.40 -20.41
CA ILE A 166 -8.74 -7.82 -21.80
C ILE A 166 -9.29 -6.65 -22.62
N ARG A 167 -10.25 -5.90 -22.06
CA ARG A 167 -10.84 -4.75 -22.75
C ARG A 167 -9.83 -3.62 -22.97
N VAL A 168 -8.96 -3.36 -22.00
CA VAL A 168 -7.86 -2.38 -22.13
C VAL A 168 -6.92 -2.80 -23.25
N MET A 169 -6.57 -4.09 -23.31
CA MET A 169 -5.71 -4.64 -24.36
C MET A 169 -6.36 -4.50 -25.73
N GLN A 170 -7.63 -4.88 -25.86
CA GLN A 170 -8.40 -4.75 -27.11
C GLN A 170 -8.49 -3.31 -27.59
N GLN A 171 -8.85 -2.38 -26.70
CA GLN A 171 -8.95 -0.96 -27.03
C GLN A 171 -7.58 -0.40 -27.42
N ARG A 172 -6.50 -0.71 -26.68
CA ARG A 172 -5.18 -0.16 -27.01
C ARG A 172 -4.61 -0.75 -28.30
N LEU A 173 -4.71 -2.06 -28.49
CA LEU A 173 -4.26 -2.73 -29.72
C LEU A 173 -5.05 -2.27 -30.94
N SER A 174 -6.37 -2.03 -30.82
CA SER A 174 -7.15 -1.49 -31.95
C SER A 174 -6.63 -0.11 -32.40
N MET A 175 -6.26 0.76 -31.46
CA MET A 175 -5.66 2.06 -31.76
C MET A 175 -4.31 1.90 -32.47
N ILE A 176 -3.51 0.90 -32.06
CA ILE A 176 -2.20 0.60 -32.66
C ILE A 176 -2.33 0.12 -34.10
N VAL A 177 -3.29 -0.78 -34.38
CA VAL A 177 -3.52 -1.36 -35.71
C VAL A 177 -4.29 -0.39 -36.63
N GLY A 178 -4.78 0.73 -36.10
CA GLY A 178 -5.63 1.66 -36.85
C GLY A 178 -7.03 1.11 -37.15
N LYS A 179 -7.44 0.03 -36.47
CA LYS A 179 -8.82 -0.49 -36.52
C LYS A 179 -9.66 0.31 -35.54
N GLN A 180 -10.91 0.62 -35.91
CA GLN A 180 -11.86 1.12 -34.91
C GLN A 180 -11.97 0.09 -33.78
N ALA A 181 -11.75 0.53 -32.54
CA ALA A 181 -12.00 -0.29 -31.38
C ALA A 181 -13.40 -0.90 -31.50
N PRO A 182 -13.59 -2.20 -31.17
CA PRO A 182 -14.93 -2.78 -31.20
C PRO A 182 -15.85 -1.87 -30.40
N ALA A 183 -16.89 -1.35 -31.06
CA ALA A 183 -17.83 -0.44 -30.43
C ALA A 183 -18.28 -1.07 -29.11
N THR A 184 -18.22 -0.30 -28.01
CA THR A 184 -18.66 -0.76 -26.70
C THR A 184 -20.12 -1.16 -26.81
N GLN A 185 -20.40 -2.42 -27.13
CA GLN A 185 -21.76 -2.89 -27.27
C GLN A 185 -22.42 -2.70 -25.91
N ILE A 186 -23.62 -2.13 -25.92
CA ILE A 186 -24.42 -2.04 -24.70
C ILE A 186 -24.63 -3.48 -24.25
N ASN A 187 -23.90 -3.87 -23.21
CA ASN A 187 -24.00 -5.20 -22.66
C ASN A 187 -25.39 -5.27 -22.00
N LEU A 188 -26.35 -5.84 -22.73
CA LEU A 188 -27.74 -5.95 -22.31
C LEU A 188 -27.84 -6.65 -20.95
N TYR A 189 -26.97 -7.62 -20.69
CA TYR A 189 -26.86 -8.27 -19.38
C TYR A 189 -26.41 -7.30 -18.28
N LYS A 190 -25.38 -6.47 -18.51
CA LYS A 190 -24.96 -5.40 -17.57
C LYS A 190 -26.07 -4.38 -17.33
N LEU A 191 -26.79 -3.97 -18.38
CA LEU A 191 -27.91 -3.04 -18.30
C LEU A 191 -29.06 -3.63 -17.46
N ILE A 192 -29.50 -4.84 -17.78
CA ILE A 192 -30.55 -5.57 -17.04
C ILE A 192 -30.15 -5.71 -15.57
N ARG A 193 -28.91 -6.13 -15.30
CA ARG A 193 -28.40 -6.30 -13.94
C ARG A 193 -28.43 -5.00 -13.13
N ASN A 194 -28.06 -3.89 -13.76
CA ASN A 194 -28.11 -2.55 -13.16
C ASN A 194 -29.56 -2.11 -12.87
N ILE A 195 -30.48 -2.33 -13.82
CA ILE A 195 -31.91 -2.03 -13.64
C ILE A 195 -32.48 -2.84 -12.48
N LEU A 196 -32.20 -4.15 -12.41
CA LEU A 196 -32.63 -5.03 -11.32
C LEU A 196 -32.11 -4.54 -9.96
N ALA A 197 -30.84 -4.15 -9.87
CA ALA A 197 -30.26 -3.61 -8.64
C ALA A 197 -30.98 -2.32 -8.19
N ILE A 198 -31.27 -1.40 -9.10
CA ILE A 198 -32.02 -0.17 -8.81
C ILE A 198 -33.43 -0.49 -8.30
N LEU A 199 -34.14 -1.42 -8.95
CA LEU A 199 -35.48 -1.85 -8.53
C LEU A 199 -35.47 -2.44 -7.11
N VAL A 200 -34.47 -3.27 -6.78
CA VAL A 200 -34.31 -3.84 -5.44
C VAL A 200 -34.01 -2.76 -4.39
N ILE A 201 -33.16 -1.77 -4.72
CA ILE A 201 -32.87 -0.64 -3.83
C ILE A 201 -34.13 0.23 -3.61
N LEU A 202 -34.90 0.49 -4.66
CA LEU A 202 -36.18 1.19 -4.56
C LEU A 202 -37.17 0.43 -3.68
N PHE A 203 -37.26 -0.90 -3.85
CA PHE A 203 -38.12 -1.73 -3.01
C PHE A 203 -37.64 -1.74 -1.53
N ALA A 204 -36.34 -1.79 -1.29
CA ALA A 204 -35.77 -1.64 0.06
C ALA A 204 -36.13 -0.28 0.69
N TYR A 205 -36.05 0.80 -0.10
CA TYR A 205 -36.41 2.14 0.33
C TYR A 205 -37.91 2.28 0.63
N LEU A 206 -38.78 1.76 -0.23
CA LEU A 206 -40.22 1.71 0.03
C LEU A 206 -40.56 0.87 1.25
N SER A 207 -39.86 -0.25 1.46
CA SER A 207 -40.03 -1.09 2.65
C SER A 207 -39.64 -0.35 3.93
N PHE A 208 -38.61 0.49 3.85
CA PHE A 208 -38.20 1.36 4.96
C PHE A 208 -39.21 2.46 5.27
N LEU A 209 -39.81 3.10 4.24
CA LEU A 209 -40.80 4.16 4.43
C LEU A 209 -42.16 3.64 4.89
N PHE A 210 -42.59 2.47 4.38
CA PHE A 210 -43.91 1.90 4.63
C PHE A 210 -43.83 0.47 5.20
N PRO A 211 -43.27 0.30 6.41
CA PRO A 211 -43.01 -1.03 6.97
C PRO A 211 -44.30 -1.85 7.15
N GLN A 212 -45.41 -1.22 7.55
CA GLN A 212 -46.69 -1.94 7.77
C GLN A 212 -47.27 -2.54 6.47
N LYS A 213 -47.16 -1.83 5.33
CA LYS A 213 -47.71 -2.29 4.04
C LYS A 213 -46.81 -3.32 3.35
N THR A 214 -45.50 -3.25 3.61
CA THR A 214 -44.49 -4.06 2.91
C THR A 214 -44.01 -5.28 3.69
N ASN A 215 -44.37 -5.42 4.97
CA ASN A 215 -43.90 -6.52 5.81
C ASN A 215 -44.21 -7.91 5.25
N LYS A 216 -45.39 -8.07 4.61
CA LYS A 216 -45.76 -9.32 3.92
C LYS A 216 -44.81 -9.73 2.79
N TYR A 217 -44.11 -8.76 2.18
CA TYR A 217 -43.14 -8.98 1.11
C TYR A 217 -41.69 -8.99 1.62
N ARG A 218 -41.46 -8.93 2.94
CA ARG A 218 -40.13 -8.85 3.52
C ARG A 218 -39.23 -10.01 3.11
N THR A 219 -39.75 -11.24 3.10
CA THR A 219 -38.96 -12.42 2.69
C THR A 219 -38.51 -12.31 1.23
N TRP A 220 -39.40 -11.87 0.34
CA TRP A 220 -39.05 -11.63 -1.07
C TRP A 220 -37.99 -10.54 -1.23
N LEU A 221 -38.10 -9.44 -0.48
CA LEU A 221 -37.05 -8.41 -0.46
C LEU A 221 -35.71 -9.00 -0.02
N LEU A 222 -35.67 -9.80 1.05
CA LEU A 222 -34.42 -10.40 1.53
C LEU A 222 -33.77 -11.32 0.51
N ILE A 223 -34.58 -12.16 -0.17
CA ILE A 223 -34.09 -13.05 -1.23
C ILE A 223 -33.52 -12.23 -2.38
N SER A 224 -34.24 -11.19 -2.83
CA SER A 224 -33.77 -10.30 -3.89
C SER A 224 -32.49 -9.55 -3.52
N LEU A 225 -32.31 -9.15 -2.26
CA LEU A 225 -31.06 -8.52 -1.80
C LEU A 225 -29.88 -9.48 -1.87
N VAL A 226 -30.06 -10.73 -1.45
CA VAL A 226 -29.02 -11.77 -1.47
C VAL A 226 -28.64 -12.13 -2.91
N LEU A 227 -29.63 -12.36 -3.78
CA LEU A 227 -29.39 -12.78 -5.15
C LEU A 227 -28.92 -11.62 -6.04
N VAL A 228 -29.61 -10.48 -6.01
CA VAL A 228 -29.35 -9.37 -6.94
C VAL A 228 -28.21 -8.48 -6.45
N LEU A 229 -28.27 -7.96 -5.23
CA LEU A 229 -27.20 -7.09 -4.73
C LEU A 229 -25.97 -7.90 -4.28
N GLY A 230 -26.17 -9.09 -3.70
CA GLY A 230 -25.11 -10.01 -3.31
C GLY A 230 -24.48 -10.72 -4.51
N PHE A 231 -25.02 -11.87 -4.93
CA PHE A 231 -24.36 -12.75 -5.90
C PHE A 231 -24.24 -12.17 -7.32
N LEU A 232 -25.27 -11.48 -7.83
CA LEU A 232 -25.22 -10.96 -9.21
C LEU A 232 -24.29 -9.74 -9.35
N ASN A 233 -24.28 -8.84 -8.38
CA ASN A 233 -23.57 -7.55 -8.47
C ASN A 233 -22.37 -7.39 -7.52
N GLY A 234 -22.34 -8.07 -6.38
CA GLY A 234 -21.34 -7.86 -5.33
C GLY A 234 -21.42 -6.48 -4.65
N TYR A 235 -22.60 -5.83 -4.67
CA TYR A 235 -22.79 -4.51 -4.10
C TYR A 235 -22.94 -4.56 -2.59
N SER A 236 -21.83 -4.37 -1.90
CA SER A 236 -21.76 -4.26 -0.45
C SER A 236 -20.91 -3.05 -0.05
N ILE A 237 -21.38 -2.29 0.94
CA ILE A 237 -20.55 -1.32 1.64
C ILE A 237 -19.64 -2.13 2.55
N SER A 238 -18.33 -1.92 2.44
CA SER A 238 -17.31 -2.51 3.30
C SER A 238 -16.36 -1.45 3.83
N SER A 239 -15.67 -1.78 4.91
CA SER A 239 -14.62 -0.96 5.51
C SER A 239 -13.44 -0.83 4.54
N HIS A 240 -13.10 -1.91 3.82
CA HIS A 240 -12.11 -1.91 2.75
C HIS A 240 -12.47 -0.90 1.64
N LEU A 241 -13.70 -0.94 1.12
CA LEU A 241 -14.16 -0.03 0.07
C LEU A 241 -14.08 1.42 0.53
N THR A 242 -14.57 1.69 1.74
CA THR A 242 -14.59 3.04 2.31
C THR A 242 -13.16 3.56 2.49
N PHE A 243 -12.27 2.72 2.99
CA PHE A 243 -10.85 3.03 3.15
C PHE A 243 -10.16 3.32 1.82
N ARG A 244 -10.38 2.48 0.80
CA ARG A 244 -9.83 2.69 -0.55
C ARG A 244 -10.32 3.99 -1.17
N TRP A 245 -11.63 4.27 -1.12
CA TRP A 245 -12.19 5.53 -1.64
C TRP A 245 -11.60 6.77 -0.98
N ILE A 246 -11.22 6.69 0.29
CA ILE A 246 -10.55 7.77 1.00
C ILE A 246 -9.12 7.96 0.48
N LEU A 247 -8.40 6.87 0.18
CA LEU A 247 -7.02 6.91 -0.29
C LEU A 247 -6.87 7.25 -1.78
N SER A 248 -7.76 6.77 -2.65
CA SER A 248 -7.67 6.88 -4.11
C SER A 248 -8.71 7.80 -4.74
N GLY A 249 -9.70 8.26 -3.97
CA GLY A 249 -10.85 8.99 -4.47
C GLY A 249 -12.02 8.08 -4.87
N ILE A 250 -13.20 8.70 -5.07
CA ILE A 250 -14.42 8.01 -5.47
C ILE A 250 -14.52 7.95 -6.99
N HIS A 251 -14.54 6.75 -7.55
CA HIS A 251 -14.73 6.51 -8.98
C HIS A 251 -16.23 6.41 -9.30
N PHE A 252 -16.86 7.57 -9.54
CA PHE A 252 -18.30 7.68 -9.78
C PHE A 252 -18.77 6.90 -11.03
N ALA A 253 -17.93 6.82 -12.07
CA ALA A 253 -18.24 6.13 -13.31
C ALA A 253 -18.17 4.58 -13.19
N ALA A 254 -17.29 4.07 -12.32
CA ALA A 254 -17.07 2.63 -12.15
C ALA A 254 -18.27 1.89 -11.57
N ARG A 255 -18.82 2.45 -10.49
CA ARG A 255 -19.84 1.79 -9.68
C ARG A 255 -20.91 2.79 -9.23
N PRO A 256 -21.66 3.38 -10.18
CA PRO A 256 -22.65 4.41 -9.87
C PRO A 256 -23.71 3.92 -8.88
N ILE A 257 -24.13 2.65 -8.97
CA ILE A 257 -25.10 2.05 -8.06
C ILE A 257 -24.56 1.96 -6.62
N LEU A 258 -23.30 1.59 -6.45
CA LEU A 258 -22.69 1.48 -5.13
C LEU A 258 -22.55 2.85 -4.47
N VAL A 259 -22.19 3.88 -5.26
CA VAL A 259 -22.18 5.28 -4.82
C VAL A 259 -23.58 5.72 -4.39
N ILE A 260 -24.62 5.39 -5.16
CA ILE A 260 -26.01 5.65 -4.79
C ILE A 260 -26.36 4.96 -3.47
N ILE A 261 -25.96 3.71 -3.27
CA ILE A 261 -26.22 2.98 -2.01
C ILE A 261 -25.54 3.68 -0.84
N VAL A 262 -24.27 4.10 -0.97
CA VAL A 262 -23.54 4.82 0.10
C VAL A 262 -24.19 6.16 0.38
N PHE A 263 -24.53 6.93 -0.65
CA PHE A 263 -25.19 8.22 -0.50
C PHE A 263 -26.56 8.07 0.16
N LEU A 264 -27.38 7.12 -0.28
CA LEU A 264 -28.68 6.83 0.30
C LEU A 264 -28.56 6.34 1.75
N ALA A 265 -27.56 5.50 2.04
CA ALA A 265 -27.25 5.05 3.38
C ALA A 265 -26.96 6.23 4.32
N LEU A 266 -26.08 7.15 3.92
CA LEU A 266 -25.72 8.33 4.71
C LEU A 266 -26.87 9.35 4.79
N PHE A 267 -27.54 9.62 3.67
CA PHE A 267 -28.64 10.58 3.59
C PHE A 267 -29.81 10.15 4.48
N VAL A 268 -30.38 8.96 4.26
CA VAL A 268 -31.49 8.46 5.09
C VAL A 268 -31.07 8.42 6.56
N HIS A 269 -29.81 8.08 6.82
CA HIS A 269 -29.28 8.03 8.16
C HIS A 269 -29.25 9.39 8.87
N ILE A 270 -28.74 10.43 8.20
CA ILE A 270 -28.67 11.81 8.73
C ILE A 270 -30.07 12.32 9.10
N PHE A 271 -31.08 12.07 8.26
CA PHE A 271 -32.43 12.62 8.45
C PHE A 271 -33.31 11.78 9.39
N THR A 272 -33.16 10.45 9.42
CA THR A 272 -34.07 9.56 10.15
C THR A 272 -33.49 8.96 11.43
N ASN A 273 -32.19 9.09 11.68
CA ASN A 273 -31.46 8.40 12.76
C ASN A 273 -31.55 6.86 12.72
N LYS A 274 -32.03 6.28 11.62
CA LYS A 274 -32.13 4.82 11.43
C LYS A 274 -31.01 4.33 10.53
N GLN A 275 -30.53 3.11 10.78
CA GLN A 275 -29.48 2.47 9.98
C GLN A 275 -30.08 1.79 8.74
N PHE A 276 -30.45 2.59 7.73
CA PHE A 276 -31.12 2.11 6.51
C PHE A 276 -30.35 0.97 5.83
N TYR A 277 -29.04 1.14 5.60
CA TYR A 277 -28.23 0.14 4.90
C TYR A 277 -28.22 -1.22 5.59
N CYS A 278 -27.76 -1.28 6.85
CA CYS A 278 -27.64 -2.54 7.59
C CYS A 278 -28.98 -3.24 7.81
N SER A 279 -30.09 -2.49 7.84
CA SER A 279 -31.41 -3.05 8.10
C SER A 279 -32.19 -3.45 6.84
N HIS A 280 -32.04 -2.73 5.72
CA HIS A 280 -32.88 -2.88 4.53
C HIS A 280 -32.13 -3.12 3.22
N VAL A 281 -30.80 -2.95 3.15
CA VAL A 281 -30.05 -3.02 1.88
C VAL A 281 -28.90 -4.02 1.90
N CYS A 282 -28.24 -4.23 3.05
CA CYS A 282 -27.07 -5.09 3.14
C CYS A 282 -27.38 -6.56 2.74
N PRO A 283 -26.72 -7.13 1.70
CA PRO A 283 -26.96 -8.50 1.26
C PRO A 283 -26.62 -9.54 2.34
N TYR A 284 -25.51 -9.35 3.05
CA TYR A 284 -25.11 -10.27 4.12
C TYR A 284 -26.08 -10.22 5.31
N GLY A 285 -26.51 -9.01 5.71
CA GLY A 285 -27.52 -8.85 6.74
C GLY A 285 -28.86 -9.49 6.36
N ALA A 286 -29.21 -9.47 5.06
CA ALA A 286 -30.38 -10.15 4.54
C ALA A 286 -30.24 -11.68 4.58
N ALA A 287 -29.07 -12.22 4.20
CA ALA A 287 -28.77 -13.65 4.29
C ALA A 287 -28.87 -14.15 5.74
N GLN A 288 -28.30 -13.41 6.70
CA GLN A 288 -28.40 -13.75 8.12
C GLN A 288 -29.84 -13.68 8.68
N GLU A 289 -30.66 -12.75 8.17
CA GLU A 289 -32.08 -12.68 8.54
C GLU A 289 -32.88 -13.86 7.97
N LEU A 290 -32.62 -14.25 6.72
CA LEU A 290 -33.21 -15.45 6.11
C LEU A 290 -32.81 -16.73 6.85
N ALA A 291 -31.52 -16.89 7.17
CA ALA A 291 -31.04 -18.00 7.98
C ALA A 291 -31.80 -18.08 9.32
N GLY A 292 -31.97 -16.93 9.99
CA GLY A 292 -32.72 -16.83 11.24
C GLY A 292 -34.23 -17.07 11.14
N LYS A 293 -34.80 -17.30 9.94
CA LYS A 293 -36.19 -17.73 9.74
C LYS A 293 -36.35 -19.25 9.62
N ILE A 294 -35.26 -20.00 9.42
CA ILE A 294 -35.29 -21.46 9.23
C ILE A 294 -35.68 -22.17 10.53
N ILE A 295 -35.13 -21.73 11.67
CA ILE A 295 -35.43 -22.32 12.98
C ILE A 295 -36.50 -21.46 13.68
N PRO A 296 -37.73 -21.99 13.90
CA PRO A 296 -38.81 -21.24 14.55
C PRO A 296 -38.58 -21.05 16.05
N LYS A 297 -38.10 -22.08 16.75
CA LYS A 297 -37.83 -22.03 18.20
C LYS A 297 -36.35 -21.79 18.47
N LYS A 298 -35.99 -20.55 18.79
CA LYS A 298 -34.60 -20.12 18.95
C LYS A 298 -34.08 -20.40 20.36
N PRO A 299 -32.83 -20.86 20.50
CA PRO A 299 -32.20 -20.99 21.82
C PRO A 299 -32.03 -19.61 22.47
N ALA A 300 -32.22 -19.54 23.78
CA ALA A 300 -31.93 -18.33 24.55
C ALA A 300 -30.41 -18.13 24.59
N MET A 301 -29.95 -16.92 24.29
CA MET A 301 -28.53 -16.58 24.40
C MET A 301 -28.12 -16.55 25.88
N PRO A 302 -27.05 -17.26 26.28
CA PRO A 302 -26.53 -17.21 27.64
C PRO A 302 -26.21 -15.76 28.06
N ALA A 303 -26.49 -15.41 29.31
CA ALA A 303 -26.33 -14.04 29.82
C ALA A 303 -24.90 -13.50 29.67
N PHE A 304 -23.90 -14.34 29.95
CA PHE A 304 -22.48 -14.02 29.76
C PHE A 304 -22.15 -13.65 28.31
N LEU A 305 -22.61 -14.48 27.35
CA LEU A 305 -22.38 -14.25 25.92
C LEU A 305 -23.07 -12.97 25.45
N LYS A 306 -24.30 -12.73 25.91
CA LYS A 306 -25.06 -11.51 25.61
C LYS A 306 -24.35 -10.25 26.12
N GLN A 307 -23.78 -10.30 27.33
CA GLN A 307 -23.05 -9.19 27.93
C GLN A 307 -21.74 -8.88 27.19
N ALA A 308 -20.95 -9.92 26.87
CA ALA A 308 -19.73 -9.78 26.07
C ALA A 308 -20.00 -9.26 24.65
N ALA A 309 -21.02 -9.80 23.98
CA ALA A 309 -21.36 -9.45 22.61
C ALA A 309 -21.85 -7.99 22.46
N ASN A 310 -22.51 -7.42 23.49
CA ASN A 310 -23.03 -6.05 23.41
C ASN A 310 -21.94 -4.98 23.19
N HIS A 311 -20.68 -5.27 23.52
CA HIS A 311 -19.55 -4.34 23.36
C HIS A 311 -18.56 -4.78 22.28
N SER A 312 -18.61 -6.04 21.85
CA SER A 312 -17.64 -6.61 20.90
C SER A 312 -17.58 -5.83 19.58
N ARG A 313 -18.71 -5.33 19.08
CA ARG A 313 -18.74 -4.61 17.80
C ARG A 313 -17.91 -3.31 17.85
N LYS A 314 -18.00 -2.58 18.96
CA LYS A 314 -17.22 -1.36 19.20
C LYS A 314 -15.75 -1.68 19.42
N ILE A 315 -15.46 -2.77 20.16
CA ILE A 315 -14.09 -3.23 20.42
C ILE A 315 -13.38 -3.61 19.13
N VAL A 316 -14.01 -4.44 18.29
CA VAL A 316 -13.44 -4.85 16.99
C VAL A 316 -13.15 -3.64 16.12
N PHE A 317 -14.11 -2.71 15.97
CA PHE A 317 -13.89 -1.48 15.22
C PHE A 317 -12.76 -0.62 15.81
N GLY A 318 -12.70 -0.47 17.14
CA GLY A 318 -11.65 0.27 17.83
C GLY A 318 -10.27 -0.35 17.66
N MET A 319 -10.16 -1.67 17.73
CA MET A 319 -8.91 -2.40 17.45
C MET A 319 -8.47 -2.21 16.01
N LEU A 320 -9.38 -2.33 15.04
CA LEU A 320 -9.08 -2.09 13.63
C LEU A 320 -8.60 -0.65 13.39
N ALA A 321 -9.28 0.34 13.97
CA ALA A 321 -8.87 1.73 13.88
C ALA A 321 -7.49 1.96 14.53
N MET A 322 -7.22 1.33 15.68
CA MET A 322 -5.93 1.42 16.37
C MET A 322 -4.79 0.80 15.55
N LEU A 323 -5.00 -0.38 14.96
CA LEU A 323 -4.03 -1.03 14.07
C LEU A 323 -3.71 -0.14 12.86
N LEU A 324 -4.74 0.45 12.24
CA LEU A 324 -4.55 1.39 11.13
C LEU A 324 -3.81 2.66 11.58
N LEU A 325 -4.11 3.20 12.76
CA LEU A 325 -3.45 4.40 13.31
C LEU A 325 -1.98 4.17 13.70
N ILE A 326 -1.61 2.93 14.07
CA ILE A 326 -0.22 2.53 14.34
C ILE A 326 0.57 2.32 13.04
N GLY A 327 -0.10 2.34 11.87
CA GLY A 327 0.51 2.15 10.57
C GLY A 327 0.67 0.68 10.16
N TYR A 328 -0.09 -0.23 10.79
CA TYR A 328 -0.08 -1.63 10.39
C TYR A 328 -0.91 -1.81 9.11
N SER A 329 -0.26 -2.22 8.01
CA SER A 329 -0.91 -2.48 6.72
C SER A 329 -1.36 -3.93 6.63
N PHE A 330 -2.67 -4.16 6.66
CA PHE A 330 -3.29 -5.46 6.42
C PHE A 330 -4.47 -5.30 5.47
N ASP A 331 -4.73 -6.32 4.65
CA ASP A 331 -5.84 -6.27 3.71
C ASP A 331 -7.18 -6.44 4.45
N LEU A 332 -7.92 -5.33 4.55
CA LEU A 332 -9.25 -5.24 5.16
C LEU A 332 -10.27 -6.20 4.51
N THR A 333 -10.00 -6.74 3.32
CA THR A 333 -10.87 -7.69 2.62
C THR A 333 -11.05 -8.99 3.41
N TYR A 334 -10.06 -9.41 4.22
CA TYR A 334 -10.11 -10.65 4.99
C TYR A 334 -10.95 -10.58 6.27
N ILE A 335 -11.35 -9.38 6.68
CA ILE A 335 -11.97 -9.14 8.00
C ILE A 335 -13.49 -9.05 7.92
N GLU A 336 -14.05 -8.96 6.72
CA GLU A 336 -15.49 -8.86 6.51
C GLU A 336 -15.98 -9.92 5.51
N PRO A 337 -17.12 -10.59 5.77
CA PRO A 337 -17.64 -11.66 4.92
C PRO A 337 -18.28 -11.15 3.62
N PHE A 338 -18.13 -9.87 3.28
CA PHE A 338 -18.89 -9.25 2.19
C PHE A 338 -18.44 -9.70 0.81
N SER A 339 -17.13 -9.94 0.63
CA SER A 339 -16.60 -10.48 -0.62
C SER A 339 -17.00 -11.94 -0.83
N ALA A 340 -17.53 -12.67 0.17
CA ALA A 340 -18.00 -14.04 -0.01
C ALA A 340 -19.14 -14.19 -1.04
N PHE A 341 -19.92 -13.12 -1.30
CA PHE A 341 -20.91 -13.10 -2.38
C PHE A 341 -20.28 -13.14 -3.77
N LEU A 342 -19.03 -12.71 -3.89
CA LEU A 342 -18.19 -12.92 -5.05
C LEU A 342 -17.52 -14.28 -4.89
N TYR A 343 -18.29 -15.36 -4.80
CA TYR A 343 -17.80 -16.69 -4.44
C TYR A 343 -16.69 -17.21 -5.38
N GLU A 344 -16.69 -16.75 -6.63
CA GLU A 344 -15.62 -17.04 -7.59
C GLU A 344 -14.31 -16.32 -7.24
N TYR A 345 -14.36 -15.22 -6.48
CA TYR A 345 -13.26 -14.26 -6.20
C TYR A 345 -12.86 -14.22 -4.72
N ALA A 346 -13.69 -14.76 -3.84
CA ALA A 346 -13.48 -14.72 -2.40
C ALA A 346 -12.42 -15.74 -1.98
N SER A 347 -11.53 -15.32 -1.07
CA SER A 347 -10.61 -16.26 -0.43
C SER A 347 -11.37 -17.28 0.41
N TRP A 348 -10.83 -18.50 0.51
CA TRP A 348 -11.42 -19.57 1.32
C TRP A 348 -11.64 -19.16 2.78
N SER A 349 -10.74 -18.33 3.33
CA SER A 349 -10.89 -17.79 4.69
C SER A 349 -12.12 -16.89 4.83
N VAL A 350 -12.41 -16.05 3.84
CA VAL A 350 -13.60 -15.18 3.83
C VAL A 350 -14.89 -15.98 3.61
N ILE A 351 -14.86 -16.99 2.74
CA ILE A 351 -16.01 -17.89 2.54
C ILE A 351 -16.30 -18.64 3.85
N ALA A 352 -15.28 -19.20 4.49
CA ALA A 352 -15.42 -19.88 5.78
C ALA A 352 -16.01 -18.94 6.84
N LEU A 353 -15.49 -17.71 6.95
CA LEU A 353 -16.02 -16.68 7.84
C LEU A 353 -17.51 -16.42 7.58
N ALA A 354 -17.90 -16.24 6.31
CA ALA A 354 -19.27 -15.97 5.92
C ALA A 354 -20.22 -17.12 6.28
N VAL A 355 -19.80 -18.37 6.01
CA VAL A 355 -20.59 -19.58 6.29
C VAL A 355 -20.74 -19.80 7.79
N VAL A 356 -19.66 -19.69 8.57
CA VAL A 356 -19.69 -19.85 10.03
C VAL A 356 -20.72 -18.89 10.65
N PHE A 357 -20.67 -17.61 10.29
CA PHE A 357 -21.61 -16.64 10.85
C PHE A 357 -23.03 -16.75 10.28
N LEU A 358 -23.21 -17.35 9.09
CA LEU A 358 -24.52 -17.71 8.58
C LEU A 358 -25.14 -18.86 9.41
N LEU A 359 -24.35 -19.88 9.74
CA LEU A 359 -24.76 -21.00 10.60
C LEU A 359 -25.11 -20.52 12.01
N VAL A 360 -24.29 -19.66 12.60
CA VAL A 360 -24.60 -19.02 13.90
C VAL A 360 -25.91 -18.22 13.81
N SER A 361 -26.21 -17.64 12.66
CA SER A 361 -27.44 -16.86 12.44
C SER A 361 -28.72 -17.69 12.39
N LEU A 362 -28.62 -19.01 12.22
CA LEU A 362 -29.76 -19.94 12.38
C LEU A 362 -30.32 -19.87 13.81
N CYS A 363 -29.43 -19.82 14.81
CA CYS A 363 -29.77 -19.74 16.23
C CYS A 363 -29.95 -18.28 16.70
N TYR A 364 -29.06 -17.39 16.25
CA TYR A 364 -28.99 -16.00 16.68
C TYR A 364 -29.05 -15.05 15.48
N PRO A 365 -30.25 -14.64 15.03
CA PRO A 365 -30.42 -13.87 13.80
C PRO A 365 -29.54 -12.62 13.77
N ARG A 366 -28.88 -12.39 12.62
CA ARG A 366 -27.99 -11.24 12.38
C ARG A 366 -26.81 -11.12 13.37
N PHE A 367 -26.28 -12.25 13.87
CA PHE A 367 -25.19 -12.26 14.85
C PHE A 367 -24.00 -11.37 14.46
N TRP A 368 -23.37 -11.63 13.30
CA TRP A 368 -22.28 -10.80 12.77
C TRP A 368 -22.63 -9.31 12.68
N CYS A 369 -23.72 -8.96 11.98
CA CYS A 369 -24.16 -7.56 11.85
C CYS A 369 -24.39 -6.86 13.21
N ARG A 370 -24.86 -7.60 14.22
CA ARG A 370 -25.15 -7.05 15.54
C ARG A 370 -23.91 -6.88 16.41
N TYR A 371 -22.96 -7.82 16.31
CA TYR A 371 -21.92 -7.96 17.33
C TYR A 371 -20.47 -7.85 16.82
N LEU A 372 -20.19 -7.98 15.53
CA LEU A 372 -18.81 -8.04 15.02
C LEU A 372 -18.54 -7.13 13.83
N CYS A 373 -19.56 -6.79 13.05
CA CYS A 373 -19.44 -6.06 11.79
C CYS A 373 -18.80 -4.66 11.95
N PRO A 374 -17.55 -4.46 11.48
CA PRO A 374 -16.85 -3.17 11.54
C PRO A 374 -17.55 -2.10 10.69
N THR A 375 -17.98 -2.44 9.48
CA THR A 375 -18.76 -1.53 8.63
C THR A 375 -20.06 -1.08 9.30
N GLY A 376 -20.75 -2.00 9.98
CA GLY A 376 -21.95 -1.67 10.74
C GLY A 376 -21.67 -0.68 11.87
N GLN A 377 -20.52 -0.82 12.54
CA GLN A 377 -20.08 0.13 13.55
C GLN A 377 -19.72 1.49 12.95
N LEU A 378 -19.01 1.51 11.82
CA LEU A 378 -18.65 2.73 11.10
C LEU A 378 -19.90 3.52 10.72
N LEU A 379 -20.91 2.85 10.15
CA LEU A 379 -22.20 3.47 9.83
C LEU A 379 -22.98 3.90 11.08
N GLU A 380 -22.81 3.19 12.20
CA GLU A 380 -23.43 3.55 13.48
C GLU A 380 -22.83 4.80 14.12
N VAL A 381 -21.55 5.08 13.93
CA VAL A 381 -20.90 6.28 14.49
C VAL A 381 -21.64 7.56 14.04
N PHE A 382 -22.18 7.57 12.81
CA PHE A 382 -22.99 8.69 12.30
C PHE A 382 -24.39 8.81 12.98
N CYS A 383 -24.82 7.81 13.79
CA CYS A 383 -26.16 7.71 14.39
C CYS A 383 -26.34 8.47 15.70
N LYS A 384 -25.31 8.59 16.54
CA LYS A 384 -25.52 8.98 17.93
C LYS A 384 -25.79 10.47 18.06
N VAL A 385 -27.04 10.81 18.38
CA VAL A 385 -27.37 12.09 19.02
C VAL A 385 -27.02 11.92 20.51
N PRO A 386 -26.21 12.81 21.13
CA PRO A 386 -26.08 12.82 22.57
C PRO A 386 -27.48 13.02 23.17
N LYS A 387 -27.97 12.07 23.98
CA LYS A 387 -29.23 12.24 24.68
C LYS A 387 -29.12 13.51 25.52
N LYS A 388 -30.02 14.47 25.27
CA LYS A 388 -30.31 15.55 26.21
C LYS A 388 -30.70 14.86 27.52
N GLU A 389 -29.96 15.10 28.59
CA GLU A 389 -30.33 14.67 29.94
C GLU A 389 -31.64 15.38 30.28
N GLU A 390 -32.76 14.67 30.16
CA GLU A 390 -33.99 15.08 30.81
C GLU A 390 -33.79 14.89 32.31
N SER A 391 -33.93 16.00 33.01
CA SER A 391 -33.91 16.16 34.45
C SER A 391 -34.71 15.06 35.15
N LYS A 392 -34.04 14.27 35.99
CA LYS A 392 -34.61 13.73 37.22
C LYS A 392 -33.48 13.52 38.22
N GLU A 393 -33.53 14.34 39.28
CA GLU A 393 -32.83 14.06 40.53
C GLU A 393 -33.06 12.61 40.94
N SER A 394 -31.99 11.82 40.97
CA SER A 394 -31.81 10.82 42.02
C SER A 394 -30.34 10.43 42.04
N LYS A 395 -29.75 10.60 43.21
CA LYS A 395 -28.38 10.24 43.57
C LYS A 395 -28.14 8.77 43.21
N GLU A 396 -27.21 8.47 42.30
CA GLU A 396 -26.40 7.27 42.42
C GLU A 396 -25.14 7.31 41.55
N LYS A 397 -24.01 7.12 42.26
CA LYS A 397 -22.64 6.82 41.81
C LYS A 397 -22.25 7.25 40.40
N LYS A 398 -21.38 8.26 40.37
CA LYS A 398 -20.59 8.76 39.23
C LYS A 398 -19.62 7.70 38.71
N SER A 399 -20.12 6.61 38.16
CA SER A 399 -19.39 5.72 37.26
C SER A 399 -19.22 6.47 35.95
N MET A 400 -18.00 6.92 35.63
CA MET A 400 -17.70 7.50 34.32
C MET A 400 -18.27 6.59 33.22
N LYS A 401 -19.20 7.11 32.42
CA LYS A 401 -19.76 6.37 31.28
C LYS A 401 -18.58 6.02 30.36
N TRP A 402 -18.37 4.72 30.13
CA TRP A 402 -17.29 4.18 29.29
C TRP A 402 -17.15 4.88 27.92
N GLU A 403 -18.25 5.42 27.39
CA GLU A 403 -18.27 6.17 26.13
C GLU A 403 -17.49 7.50 26.21
N SER A 404 -17.53 8.17 27.36
CA SER A 404 -16.75 9.37 27.62
C SER A 404 -15.26 9.05 27.79
N ILE A 405 -14.93 7.89 28.36
CA ILE A 405 -13.55 7.42 28.51
C ILE A 405 -12.96 7.07 27.15
N ILE A 406 -13.70 6.33 26.31
CA ILE A 406 -13.26 5.96 24.95
C ILE A 406 -13.09 7.20 24.08
N ASN A 407 -14.03 8.14 24.10
CA ASN A 407 -13.91 9.39 23.36
C ASN A 407 -12.75 10.25 23.88
N PHE A 408 -12.56 10.32 25.20
CA PHE A 408 -11.41 11.02 25.79
C PHE A 408 -10.09 10.37 25.40
N LEU A 409 -9.99 9.03 25.40
CA LEU A 409 -8.79 8.31 24.96
C LEU A 409 -8.54 8.48 23.46
N LEU A 410 -9.57 8.43 22.61
CA LEU A 410 -9.45 8.69 21.17
C LEU A 410 -9.00 10.12 20.90
N ILE A 411 -9.60 11.10 21.58
CA ILE A 411 -9.20 12.51 21.47
C ILE A 411 -7.79 12.71 22.01
N LEU A 412 -7.42 12.09 23.12
CA LEU A 412 -6.07 12.13 23.69
C LEU A 412 -5.05 11.50 22.72
N VAL A 413 -5.37 10.38 22.08
CA VAL A 413 -4.51 9.74 21.06
C VAL A 413 -4.40 10.63 19.81
N ILE A 414 -5.50 11.21 19.33
CA ILE A 414 -5.50 12.17 18.22
C ILE A 414 -4.65 13.40 18.58
N ILE A 415 -4.80 13.93 19.79
CA ILE A 415 -4.02 15.06 20.30
C ILE A 415 -2.54 14.68 20.46
N ILE A 416 -2.21 13.49 20.94
CA ILE A 416 -0.83 12.99 21.04
C ILE A 416 -0.20 12.83 19.63
N ILE A 417 -0.98 12.38 18.64
CA ILE A 417 -0.55 12.25 17.24
C ILE A 417 -0.37 13.64 16.59
N LEU A 418 -1.24 14.61 16.91
CA LEU A 418 -1.19 15.99 16.39
C LEU A 418 -0.16 16.89 17.10
N ILE A 419 0.09 16.68 18.40
CA ILE A 419 1.06 17.43 19.22
C ILE A 419 2.46 16.81 19.15
N LYS A 420 2.59 15.55 18.71
CA LYS A 420 3.90 14.96 18.39
C LYS A 420 4.60 15.90 17.40
N PRO A 421 5.77 16.47 17.72
CA PRO A 421 6.54 17.24 16.76
C PRO A 421 7.12 16.25 15.75
N HIS A 422 6.39 15.90 14.67
CA HIS A 422 6.76 14.93 13.64
C HIS A 422 7.77 13.87 14.14
N LEU A 423 7.47 13.23 15.28
CA LEU A 423 8.33 12.18 15.78
C LEU A 423 7.97 10.96 14.96
N PRO A 424 8.91 10.43 14.15
CA PRO A 424 8.63 9.39 13.20
C PRO A 424 7.89 8.28 13.93
N VAL A 425 6.74 7.89 13.36
CA VAL A 425 6.14 6.61 13.67
C VAL A 425 7.27 5.61 13.52
N VAL A 426 7.65 4.94 14.61
CA VAL A 426 8.40 3.68 14.52
C VAL A 426 7.38 2.67 13.99
N SER A 427 7.03 2.83 12.71
CA SER A 427 6.87 1.70 11.85
C SER A 427 8.19 0.94 11.98
N GLY A 428 8.15 -0.39 11.97
CA GLY A 428 9.35 -1.09 11.50
C GLY A 428 9.78 -0.36 10.23
N ASN A 429 11.01 0.13 10.21
CA ASN A 429 11.62 0.82 9.08
C ASN A 429 11.62 -0.14 7.87
N ALA A 430 10.47 -0.42 7.26
CA ALA A 430 10.37 -0.28 5.84
C ALA A 430 10.32 1.23 5.64
N ALA A 431 11.49 1.82 5.43
CA ALA A 431 11.57 3.06 4.72
C ALA A 431 10.58 2.99 3.52
N SER A 432 10.19 4.13 2.98
CA SER A 432 9.86 4.20 1.54
C SER A 432 11.10 3.87 0.67
N GLY A 433 11.93 2.94 1.15
CA GLY A 433 13.14 2.46 0.56
C GLY A 433 12.72 1.54 -0.55
N SER A 434 13.29 1.82 -1.70
CA SER A 434 13.53 0.82 -2.73
C SER A 434 13.81 -0.53 -2.05
N ASP A 435 13.20 -1.61 -2.55
CA ASP A 435 13.46 -2.98 -2.09
C ASP A 435 14.97 -3.25 -1.91
N ALA A 436 15.35 -4.13 -0.98
CA ALA A 436 16.75 -4.35 -0.62
C ALA A 436 17.65 -4.65 -1.85
N LEU A 437 17.16 -5.45 -2.81
CA LEU A 437 17.91 -5.74 -4.04
C LEU A 437 18.07 -4.49 -4.90
N SER A 438 17.01 -3.69 -5.02
CA SER A 438 17.06 -2.44 -5.78
C SER A 438 18.06 -1.44 -5.16
N VAL A 439 18.18 -1.35 -3.84
CA VAL A 439 19.22 -0.54 -3.16
C VAL A 439 20.61 -1.09 -3.47
N ILE A 440 20.81 -2.39 -3.33
CA ILE A 440 22.10 -3.05 -3.62
C ILE A 440 22.54 -2.78 -5.06
N HIS A 441 21.64 -2.91 -6.03
CA HIS A 441 21.93 -2.70 -7.45
C HIS A 441 22.05 -1.22 -7.82
N SER A 442 21.32 -0.32 -7.14
CA SER A 442 21.36 1.12 -7.41
C SER A 442 22.53 1.83 -6.74
N ARG A 443 23.07 1.26 -5.66
CA ARG A 443 24.18 1.84 -4.90
C ARG A 443 25.36 2.11 -5.83
N LYS A 444 25.78 3.37 -5.85
CA LYS A 444 26.94 3.86 -6.61
C LYS A 444 27.85 4.70 -5.72
N SER A 445 29.11 4.84 -6.10
CA SER A 445 30.06 5.70 -5.38
C SER A 445 29.86 7.14 -5.83
N VAL A 446 29.24 7.95 -4.98
CA VAL A 446 29.01 9.38 -5.22
C VAL A 446 30.21 10.17 -4.72
N ARG A 447 30.74 11.07 -5.54
CA ARG A 447 31.91 11.90 -5.24
C ARG A 447 31.66 13.39 -5.42
N LYS A 448 30.43 13.77 -5.81
CA LYS A 448 29.98 15.15 -5.90
C LYS A 448 28.69 15.35 -5.12
N TYR A 449 28.67 16.41 -4.31
CA TYR A 449 27.57 16.67 -3.39
C TYR A 449 27.07 18.11 -3.54
N VAL A 450 25.83 18.32 -3.16
CA VAL A 450 25.29 19.67 -2.96
C VAL A 450 26.04 20.32 -1.80
N VAL A 451 26.80 21.38 -2.09
CA VAL A 451 27.54 22.15 -1.09
C VAL A 451 26.56 22.84 -0.12
N ASP A 452 26.98 23.03 1.14
CA ASP A 452 26.21 23.69 2.20
C ASP A 452 24.87 23.02 2.57
N LYS A 453 24.65 21.78 2.12
CA LYS A 453 23.48 20.98 2.52
C LYS A 453 23.87 19.94 3.57
N PRO A 454 23.54 20.16 4.86
CA PRO A 454 23.94 19.23 5.92
C PRO A 454 23.19 17.89 5.81
N VAL A 455 23.82 16.84 6.36
CA VAL A 455 23.16 15.56 6.63
C VAL A 455 22.62 15.63 8.06
N SER A 456 21.36 15.27 8.27
CA SER A 456 20.73 15.37 9.58
C SER A 456 21.35 14.38 10.58
N LYS A 457 21.26 14.69 11.88
CA LYS A 457 21.77 13.80 12.93
C LYS A 457 21.00 12.48 12.94
N GLU A 458 19.72 12.53 12.60
CA GLU A 458 18.80 11.40 12.46
C GLU A 458 19.25 10.48 11.33
N ASP A 459 19.60 11.03 10.16
CA ASP A 459 20.13 10.26 9.04
C ASP A 459 21.47 9.63 9.40
N ILE A 460 22.40 10.39 10.00
CA ILE A 460 23.69 9.87 10.47
C ILE A 460 23.49 8.70 11.45
N THR A 461 22.55 8.86 12.39
CA THR A 461 22.21 7.81 13.37
C THR A 461 21.66 6.57 12.66
N THR A 462 20.85 6.75 11.62
CA THR A 462 20.33 5.65 10.79
C THR A 462 21.46 4.90 10.09
N LEU A 463 22.43 5.61 9.51
CA LEU A 463 23.62 5.02 8.89
C LEU A 463 24.44 4.20 9.89
N LEU A 464 24.71 4.76 11.07
CA LEU A 464 25.48 4.07 12.12
C LEU A 464 24.76 2.82 12.62
N LYS A 465 23.44 2.87 12.83
CA LYS A 465 22.64 1.70 13.19
C LYS A 465 22.73 0.59 12.14
N ALA A 466 22.68 0.95 10.86
CA ALA A 466 22.88 -0.02 9.78
C ALA A 466 24.27 -0.64 9.81
N GLY A 467 25.31 0.17 10.03
CA GLY A 467 26.68 -0.31 10.20
C GLY A 467 26.83 -1.29 11.36
N MET A 468 26.26 -0.98 12.52
CA MET A 468 26.30 -1.84 13.71
C MET A 468 25.42 -3.10 13.60
N ALA A 469 24.57 -3.21 12.58
CA ALA A 469 23.77 -4.41 12.30
C ALA A 469 24.51 -5.43 11.41
N ALA A 470 25.77 -5.18 11.05
CA ALA A 470 26.58 -6.14 10.31
C ALA A 470 26.85 -7.43 11.13
N PRO A 471 27.17 -8.56 10.47
CA PRO A 471 27.70 -9.73 11.17
C PRO A 471 29.11 -9.45 11.71
N THR A 472 29.50 -10.17 12.77
CA THR A 472 30.90 -10.20 13.24
C THR A 472 31.36 -11.60 13.63
N ALA A 473 32.65 -11.85 13.43
CA ALA A 473 33.27 -13.09 13.88
C ALA A 473 33.11 -13.25 15.40
N ALA A 474 32.50 -14.36 15.83
CA ALA A 474 32.22 -14.68 17.23
C ALA A 474 31.51 -13.55 18.02
N ASP A 475 30.68 -12.74 17.34
CA ASP A 475 29.97 -11.59 17.91
C ASP A 475 30.89 -10.56 18.62
N LYS A 476 32.14 -10.44 18.17
CA LYS A 476 33.16 -9.61 18.81
C LYS A 476 32.96 -8.11 18.66
N ARG A 477 32.25 -7.67 17.63
CA ARG A 477 31.93 -6.24 17.38
C ARG A 477 33.17 -5.34 17.43
N PRO A 478 34.23 -5.63 16.65
CA PRO A 478 35.50 -4.92 16.74
C PRO A 478 35.46 -3.51 16.14
N TRP A 479 34.32 -3.02 15.66
CA TRP A 479 34.20 -1.68 15.07
C TRP A 479 34.04 -0.56 16.11
N ALA A 480 34.55 0.62 15.75
CA ALA A 480 34.20 1.91 16.30
C ALA A 480 34.03 2.93 15.16
N PHE A 481 33.26 3.99 15.40
CA PHE A 481 32.92 4.98 14.37
C PHE A 481 33.24 6.39 14.84
N VAL A 482 33.97 7.16 14.05
CA VAL A 482 34.19 8.60 14.28
C VAL A 482 33.37 9.38 13.26
N VAL A 483 32.39 10.16 13.73
CA VAL A 483 31.55 11.01 12.88
C VAL A 483 32.18 12.40 12.81
N VAL A 484 32.37 12.92 11.60
CA VAL A 484 33.00 14.22 11.34
C VAL A 484 32.02 15.12 10.60
N THR A 485 31.48 16.11 11.30
CA THR A 485 30.58 17.14 10.76
C THR A 485 31.22 18.51 10.65
N GLU A 486 32.34 18.73 11.35
CA GLU A 486 33.08 19.99 11.34
C GLU A 486 33.77 20.21 9.99
N ARG A 487 33.52 21.37 9.37
CA ARG A 487 34.02 21.69 8.02
C ARG A 487 35.53 21.71 7.94
N GLU A 488 36.20 22.27 8.95
CA GLU A 488 37.65 22.34 9.01
C GLU A 488 38.29 20.94 9.03
N LYS A 489 37.74 20.01 9.81
CA LYS A 489 38.22 18.62 9.87
C LYS A 489 37.96 17.87 8.56
N LEU A 490 36.81 18.09 7.92
CA LEU A 490 36.52 17.50 6.60
C LEU A 490 37.49 17.98 5.53
N ASN A 491 37.81 19.28 5.52
CA ASN A 491 38.81 19.86 4.63
C ASN A 491 40.21 19.30 4.89
N ALA A 492 40.61 19.21 6.16
CA ALA A 492 41.89 18.63 6.55
C ALA A 492 42.02 17.15 6.13
N LEU A 493 40.96 16.36 6.31
CA LEU A 493 40.92 14.98 5.81
C LEU A 493 41.01 14.91 4.28
N ALA A 494 40.33 15.81 3.57
CA ALA A 494 40.39 15.91 2.11
C ALA A 494 41.81 16.21 1.61
N ASP A 495 42.52 17.09 2.31
CA ASP A 495 43.90 17.46 1.97
C ASP A 495 44.88 16.33 2.29
N GLY A 496 44.63 15.61 3.38
CA GLY A 496 45.41 14.47 3.83
C GLY A 496 45.25 13.15 3.07
N LEU A 497 44.18 12.99 2.31
CA LEU A 497 43.87 11.75 1.58
C LEU A 497 44.00 11.95 0.07
N PRO A 498 44.88 11.20 -0.64
CA PRO A 498 45.10 11.36 -2.08
C PRO A 498 43.81 11.29 -2.91
N TYR A 499 42.91 10.37 -2.54
CA TYR A 499 41.63 10.14 -3.22
C TYR A 499 40.42 10.63 -2.41
N GLY A 500 40.63 11.52 -1.42
CA GLY A 500 39.59 12.01 -0.51
C GLY A 500 39.02 13.39 -0.85
N LYS A 501 39.34 13.96 -2.02
CA LYS A 501 39.02 15.37 -2.34
C LYS A 501 37.53 15.73 -2.30
N MET A 502 36.64 14.74 -2.48
CA MET A 502 35.18 14.94 -2.36
C MET A 502 34.74 15.35 -0.94
N LEU A 503 35.56 15.11 0.08
CA LEU A 503 35.27 15.50 1.47
C LEU A 503 35.11 17.02 1.64
N LYS A 504 35.70 17.83 0.74
CA LYS A 504 35.50 19.29 0.73
C LYS A 504 34.03 19.68 0.53
N GLU A 505 33.30 18.90 -0.28
CA GLU A 505 31.88 19.12 -0.60
C GLU A 505 30.94 18.27 0.28
N ALA A 506 31.45 17.24 0.97
CA ALA A 506 30.63 16.28 1.72
C ALA A 506 29.91 16.93 2.90
N GLY A 507 28.68 16.49 3.19
CA GLY A 507 27.94 16.98 4.36
C GLY A 507 28.44 16.38 5.68
N VAL A 508 28.96 15.15 5.64
CA VAL A 508 29.52 14.43 6.80
C VAL A 508 30.53 13.37 6.33
N ALA A 509 31.45 12.98 7.20
CA ALA A 509 32.24 11.77 7.03
C ALA A 509 32.09 10.82 8.23
N ILE A 510 32.12 9.52 7.96
CA ILE A 510 32.17 8.48 9.01
C ILE A 510 33.47 7.69 8.81
N VAL A 511 34.33 7.66 9.82
CA VAL A 511 35.55 6.85 9.83
C VAL A 511 35.27 5.56 10.58
N VAL A 512 35.38 4.41 9.91
CA VAL A 512 35.21 3.10 10.54
C VAL A 512 36.57 2.61 11.00
N CYS A 513 36.69 2.27 12.28
CA CYS A 513 37.94 1.85 12.92
C CYS A 513 37.81 0.45 13.52
N GLY A 514 38.87 -0.35 13.42
CA GLY A 514 39.05 -1.57 14.21
C GLY A 514 39.57 -1.26 15.61
N VAL A 515 39.05 -1.98 16.61
CA VAL A 515 39.38 -1.89 18.04
C VAL A 515 40.12 -3.17 18.44
N PRO A 516 41.46 -3.15 18.60
CA PRO A 516 42.24 -4.37 18.85
C PRO A 516 41.80 -5.18 20.05
N GLU A 517 41.39 -4.52 21.14
CA GLU A 517 40.93 -5.17 22.37
C GLU A 517 39.68 -6.04 22.16
N ARG A 518 38.91 -5.77 21.11
CA ARG A 518 37.71 -6.51 20.75
C ARG A 518 37.96 -7.56 19.68
N MET A 519 39.17 -7.67 19.13
CA MET A 519 39.48 -8.64 18.08
C MET A 519 39.59 -10.06 18.64
N LEU A 520 39.53 -11.05 17.76
CA LEU A 520 39.85 -12.44 18.12
C LEU A 520 41.37 -12.58 18.37
N PRO A 521 41.79 -13.57 19.18
CA PRO A 521 43.21 -13.78 19.47
C PRO A 521 43.93 -14.46 18.29
N GLY A 522 45.26 -14.34 18.29
CA GLY A 522 46.12 -15.06 17.34
C GLY A 522 45.84 -14.68 15.88
N LYS A 523 45.86 -15.67 14.99
CA LYS A 523 45.68 -15.46 13.54
C LYS A 523 44.26 -15.01 13.16
N GLU A 524 43.28 -15.21 14.04
CA GLU A 524 41.89 -14.81 13.81
C GLU A 524 41.66 -13.32 14.04
N ALA A 525 42.64 -12.60 14.61
CA ALA A 525 42.57 -11.16 14.84
C ALA A 525 42.18 -10.41 13.56
N ASP A 526 42.70 -10.85 12.40
CA ASP A 526 42.50 -10.22 11.10
C ASP A 526 41.04 -10.18 10.62
N PHE A 527 40.13 -10.97 11.23
CA PHE A 527 38.70 -10.94 10.90
C PHE A 527 38.05 -9.56 11.09
N TRP A 528 38.68 -8.67 11.88
CA TRP A 528 38.21 -7.30 12.07
C TRP A 528 38.06 -6.54 10.74
N VAL A 529 38.86 -6.87 9.73
CA VAL A 529 38.78 -6.23 8.40
C VAL A 529 37.47 -6.60 7.71
N GLN A 530 37.08 -7.88 7.73
CA GLN A 530 35.83 -8.38 7.16
C GLN A 530 34.62 -7.81 7.92
N ASP A 531 34.70 -7.79 9.26
CA ASP A 531 33.65 -7.25 10.12
C ASP A 531 33.40 -5.75 9.84
N CYS A 532 34.47 -4.94 9.87
CA CYS A 532 34.38 -3.51 9.58
C CYS A 532 34.02 -3.21 8.11
N ALA A 533 34.40 -4.09 7.17
CA ALA A 533 34.01 -3.97 5.76
C ALA A 533 32.51 -4.23 5.55
N ALA A 534 31.95 -5.24 6.23
CA ALA A 534 30.52 -5.50 6.24
C ALA A 534 29.75 -4.32 6.85
N ALA A 535 30.21 -3.78 7.99
CA ALA A 535 29.63 -2.59 8.61
C ALA A 535 29.66 -1.38 7.66
N THR A 536 30.78 -1.18 6.95
CA THR A 536 30.88 -0.12 5.95
C THR A 536 29.87 -0.31 4.83
N GLN A 537 29.75 -1.53 4.29
CA GLN A 537 28.83 -1.79 3.20
C GLN A 537 27.38 -1.54 3.63
N ASN A 538 26.99 -1.90 4.86
CA ASN A 538 25.68 -1.56 5.39
C ASN A 538 25.46 -0.04 5.47
N ILE A 539 26.46 0.74 5.89
CA ILE A 539 26.39 2.21 5.89
C ILE A 539 26.15 2.74 4.46
N LEU A 540 26.87 2.21 3.46
CA LEU A 540 26.73 2.65 2.07
C LEU A 540 25.34 2.30 1.49
N LEU A 541 24.80 1.13 1.81
CA LEU A 541 23.46 0.72 1.39
C LEU A 541 22.39 1.57 2.08
N ALA A 542 22.52 1.82 3.38
CA ALA A 542 21.60 2.69 4.11
C ALA A 542 21.60 4.10 3.55
N ALA A 543 22.77 4.64 3.17
CA ALA A 543 22.88 5.95 2.53
C ALA A 543 22.10 5.98 1.21
N GLU A 544 22.27 4.99 0.34
CA GLU A 544 21.52 4.90 -0.92
C GLU A 544 20.00 4.77 -0.66
N ALA A 545 19.59 3.95 0.31
CA ALA A 545 18.18 3.73 0.64
C ALA A 545 17.46 5.02 1.09
N ILE A 546 18.16 5.89 1.81
CA ILE A 546 17.65 7.21 2.24
C ILE A 546 18.04 8.34 1.27
N LYS A 547 18.43 7.99 0.03
CA LYS A 547 18.75 8.91 -1.08
C LYS A 547 19.94 9.85 -0.82
N LEU A 548 20.84 9.48 0.09
CA LEU A 548 22.15 10.08 0.21
C LEU A 548 23.14 9.42 -0.75
N GLY A 549 24.18 10.18 -1.10
CA GLY A 549 25.33 9.70 -1.85
C GLY A 549 26.48 9.42 -0.89
N ALA A 550 27.17 8.29 -1.07
CA ALA A 550 28.33 7.96 -0.28
C ALA A 550 29.46 7.31 -1.10
N VAL A 551 30.69 7.39 -0.60
CA VAL A 551 31.84 6.69 -1.18
C VAL A 551 32.81 6.23 -0.09
N TRP A 552 33.26 4.98 -0.23
CA TRP A 552 34.37 4.41 0.54
C TRP A 552 35.69 4.98 0.06
N ILE A 553 36.45 5.60 0.97
CA ILE A 553 37.85 6.03 0.77
C ILE A 553 38.75 5.11 1.60
N GLY A 554 39.55 4.26 0.93
CA GLY A 554 40.36 3.26 1.61
C GLY A 554 41.54 3.87 2.38
N CYS A 555 41.74 3.41 3.62
CA CYS A 555 42.84 3.84 4.48
C CYS A 555 43.77 2.65 4.77
N TYR A 556 43.30 1.66 5.53
CA TYR A 556 43.98 0.38 5.69
C TYR A 556 43.91 -0.45 4.40
N PRO A 557 44.94 -1.23 4.03
CA PRO A 557 46.19 -1.50 4.75
C PRO A 557 47.35 -0.51 4.48
N LEU A 558 47.09 0.65 3.88
CA LEU A 558 48.14 1.61 3.54
C LEU A 558 48.54 2.43 4.77
N GLU A 559 49.58 1.98 5.48
CA GLU A 559 50.02 2.56 6.76
C GLU A 559 50.31 4.06 6.67
N GLU A 560 50.87 4.53 5.55
CA GLU A 560 51.15 5.95 5.27
C GLU A 560 49.91 6.87 5.40
N ARG A 561 48.69 6.33 5.25
CA ARG A 561 47.44 7.11 5.34
C ARG A 561 46.95 7.28 6.78
N LEU A 562 47.36 6.41 7.71
CA LEU A 562 46.79 6.33 9.06
C LEU A 562 47.24 7.47 9.99
N PRO A 563 48.53 7.88 10.05
CA PRO A 563 49.00 8.90 10.98
C PRO A 563 48.25 10.22 10.85
N ASN A 564 47.95 10.65 9.62
CA ASN A 564 47.27 11.91 9.38
C ASN A 564 45.80 11.87 9.86
N ILE A 565 45.08 10.78 9.55
CA ILE A 565 43.70 10.59 10.01
C ILE A 565 43.65 10.59 11.55
N ARG A 566 44.60 9.87 12.19
CA ARG A 566 44.71 9.80 13.65
C ARG A 566 44.94 11.17 14.26
N LYS A 567 45.89 11.93 13.70
CA LYS A 567 46.21 13.28 14.16
C LYS A 567 45.02 14.24 14.03
N ILE A 568 44.33 14.24 12.89
CA ILE A 568 43.20 15.15 12.63
C ILE A 568 42.03 14.86 13.57
N LEU A 569 41.77 13.59 13.86
CA LEU A 569 40.56 13.15 14.59
C LEU A 569 40.82 12.76 16.05
N GLY A 570 42.07 12.82 16.53
CA GLY A 570 42.44 12.39 17.87
C GLY A 570 42.22 10.88 18.11
N ILE A 571 42.38 10.06 17.07
CA ILE A 571 42.21 8.61 17.19
C ILE A 571 43.48 8.01 17.85
N PRO A 572 43.35 7.23 18.94
CA PRO A 572 44.50 6.59 19.59
C PRO A 572 45.29 5.68 18.63
N GLU A 573 46.60 5.56 18.83
CA GLU A 573 47.47 4.73 17.98
C GLU A 573 47.02 3.26 17.89
N ALA A 574 46.49 2.73 18.99
CA ALA A 574 45.97 1.37 19.03
C ALA A 574 44.79 1.16 18.07
N MET A 575 43.96 2.17 17.83
CA MET A 575 42.81 2.03 16.93
C MET A 575 43.25 2.12 15.47
N ILE A 576 42.61 1.32 14.61
CA ILE A 576 43.03 1.14 13.21
C ILE A 576 41.94 1.67 12.27
N PRO A 577 42.10 2.86 11.65
CA PRO A 577 41.15 3.35 10.66
C PRO A 577 41.10 2.46 9.41
N LEU A 578 39.99 1.75 9.19
CA LEU A 578 39.78 0.94 7.99
C LEU A 578 39.60 1.84 6.78
N ASN A 579 38.68 2.81 6.90
CA ASN A 579 38.28 3.69 5.81
C ASN A 579 37.67 5.00 6.32
N VAL A 580 37.52 5.94 5.40
CA VAL A 580 36.69 7.13 5.56
C VAL A 580 35.54 7.05 4.56
N ILE A 581 34.30 7.20 5.04
CA ILE A 581 33.11 7.22 4.20
C ILE A 581 32.68 8.68 4.05
N SER A 582 32.82 9.24 2.86
CA SER A 582 32.30 10.57 2.53
C SER A 582 30.81 10.46 2.20
N ILE A 583 29.96 11.30 2.79
CA ILE A 583 28.50 11.23 2.67
C ILE A 583 27.92 12.63 2.46
N GLY A 584 26.94 12.76 1.57
CA GLY A 584 26.23 14.02 1.31
C GLY A 584 25.03 13.85 0.40
N HIS A 585 24.36 14.95 0.09
CA HIS A 585 23.27 14.95 -0.88
C HIS A 585 23.84 14.89 -2.30
N PRO A 586 23.56 13.84 -3.09
CA PRO A 586 24.17 13.68 -4.41
C PRO A 586 23.62 14.72 -5.39
N ILE A 587 24.45 15.16 -6.35
CA ILE A 587 24.00 16.03 -7.45
C ILE A 587 23.39 15.24 -8.63
N GLY A 588 23.39 13.90 -8.55
CA GLY A 588 22.68 13.02 -9.50
C GLY A 588 23.43 12.67 -10.79
N ILE A 589 24.75 12.93 -10.86
CA ILE A 589 25.56 12.63 -12.06
C ILE A 589 25.97 11.16 -12.12
N GLU A 590 26.26 10.55 -10.97
CA GLU A 590 26.79 9.20 -10.90
C GLU A 590 25.71 8.13 -11.10
N LYS A 591 26.00 7.19 -12.01
CA LYS A 591 25.15 6.03 -12.30
C LYS A 591 25.72 4.76 -11.67
N PRO A 592 24.88 3.78 -11.27
CA PRO A 592 25.36 2.47 -10.88
C PRO A 592 26.07 1.78 -12.04
N LYS A 593 27.08 0.95 -11.70
CA LYS A 593 27.81 0.14 -12.68
C LYS A 593 27.26 -1.28 -12.62
N ASN A 594 26.91 -1.87 -13.76
CA ASN A 594 26.65 -3.30 -13.83
C ASN A 594 27.99 -4.05 -13.79
N LYS A 595 28.19 -4.84 -12.75
CA LYS A 595 29.42 -5.63 -12.53
C LYS A 595 29.18 -7.14 -12.61
N TYR A 596 27.98 -7.57 -13.03
CA TYR A 596 27.71 -8.99 -13.22
C TYR A 596 28.60 -9.53 -14.34
N ASP A 597 29.36 -10.57 -14.01
CA ASP A 597 30.18 -11.31 -14.96
C ASP A 597 30.11 -12.79 -14.58
N GLU A 598 29.51 -13.59 -15.45
CA GLU A 598 29.29 -15.01 -15.27
C GLU A 598 30.62 -15.78 -15.10
N LYS A 599 31.74 -15.24 -15.61
CA LYS A 599 33.07 -15.85 -15.44
C LYS A 599 33.51 -15.95 -13.99
N ASN A 600 32.96 -15.13 -13.09
CA ASN A 600 33.24 -15.18 -11.67
C ASN A 600 32.38 -16.21 -10.91
N ILE A 601 31.52 -16.97 -11.61
CA ILE A 601 30.61 -17.96 -11.03
C ILE A 601 31.14 -19.36 -11.36
N HIS A 602 31.45 -20.14 -10.31
CA HIS A 602 31.91 -21.51 -10.43
C HIS A 602 30.97 -22.44 -9.67
N TRP A 603 30.27 -23.33 -10.37
CA TRP A 603 29.33 -24.27 -9.75
C TRP A 603 30.07 -25.49 -9.20
N ASN A 604 29.84 -25.79 -7.92
CA ASN A 604 30.43 -26.89 -7.14
C ASN A 604 31.95 -26.81 -6.90
N GLN A 605 32.74 -26.53 -7.92
CA GLN A 605 34.21 -26.47 -7.85
C GLN A 605 34.77 -25.36 -8.72
N TRP A 606 35.93 -24.83 -8.34
CA TRP A 606 36.64 -23.82 -9.12
C TRP A 606 36.96 -24.34 -10.52
N GLN A 607 36.42 -23.70 -11.54
CA GLN A 607 36.67 -24.07 -12.92
C GLN A 607 37.92 -23.33 -13.39
N LYS A 608 38.92 -24.06 -13.89
CA LYS A 608 40.07 -23.44 -14.55
C LYS A 608 39.55 -22.77 -15.83
N GLN A 609 39.70 -21.44 -15.90
CA GLN A 609 39.37 -20.65 -17.08
C GLN A 609 40.39 -20.86 -18.19
#